data_AF-A0A960JYB6-F1
#
_entry.id   AF-A0A960JYB6-F1
#
_cell.length_a   1.000
_cell.length_b   1.000
_cell.length_c   1.000
_cell.angle_alpha   90.00
_cell.angle_beta   90.00
_cell.angle_gamma   90.00
#
_symmetry.space_group_name_H-M   'P 1'
#
loop_
_entity.id
_entity.type
_entity.pdbx_description
1 polymer ?
#
loop_
_entity_poly.entity_id
_entity_poly.type
_entity_poly.pdbx_seq_one_letter_code
_entity_poly.pdbx_strand_id
1 'polypeptide(L)'
;GSTGQPKGALISHRALVNYSLEMVHKLELTPRDRFLQFAALGFDVLVEETLPALAAGASVVLPQEDLLLSMANFQRELERHKVTALELPAAFWHEWVRELQEAGKSVPAQLRKVLLGCEKPQPRRLEEWRKLGGPGAVYVFGLTETTITNTLHRFPEDGEDPDLPIGRPIANQQVYVLDAELHPLSAGAIGQLYLGGEGLARGYLGRPALTAERFQPNPFAELPGERLYATGDRARFRPGGALEFLGRLDDQVKVRGFRVELGEVEACLLRHETVAEAAAAVRQDEERGARLVAYVVAAPGREVDTGELRTFLRDALPDYMVPSATMVLDHLPLTPHGKVDRAALPDPREDRSQLEATYAEPRNDVERKLAAIWQDVLGLEQVGIHDDFFELGGDSILTIQVISRAHREGLTFNTRMLFEHPTIAELAALEGKAAKIQAEQGWVVGDVPLLPIQRWFLEAGLEDRQRTNLSVVLECRQRLNPAWLETAFVALLHHHDALRLTFYQDGEEWKQFNTSVGETVPFTVMDVSAMDEEGRKRVLAEAGGCLQGSFKLDQEPLFRAA
;
A
#
# COMPACT_ATOMS: atom_id res chain seq x y z
N GLY A 1 8.29 -7.68 -12.59
CA GLY A 1 8.73 -7.60 -13.99
C GLY A 1 8.70 -8.99 -14.60
N SER A 2 8.40 -9.14 -15.90
CA SER A 2 8.18 -10.41 -16.65
C SER A 2 9.05 -11.65 -16.37
N THR A 3 10.18 -11.53 -15.65
CA THR A 3 11.04 -12.62 -15.18
C THR A 3 10.81 -13.04 -13.71
N GLY A 4 9.79 -12.50 -13.04
CA GLY A 4 9.51 -12.78 -11.62
C GLY A 4 10.46 -12.13 -10.61
N GLN A 5 11.24 -11.13 -11.03
CA GLN A 5 12.20 -10.42 -10.16
C GLN A 5 11.87 -8.91 -10.16
N PRO A 6 11.85 -8.26 -8.98
CA PRO A 6 11.67 -6.82 -8.88
C PRO A 6 12.72 -6.06 -9.72
N LYS A 7 12.27 -5.01 -10.41
CA LYS A 7 13.11 -4.12 -11.22
C LYS A 7 13.33 -2.82 -10.44
N GLY A 8 14.52 -2.62 -9.86
CA GLY A 8 14.82 -1.38 -9.13
C GLY A 8 15.14 -0.23 -10.07
N ALA A 9 14.21 0.70 -10.30
CA ALA A 9 14.45 1.91 -11.08
C ALA A 9 15.29 2.93 -10.28
N LEU A 10 16.41 3.38 -10.84
CA LEU A 10 17.35 4.29 -10.19
C LEU A 10 16.99 5.75 -10.47
N ILE A 11 16.18 6.35 -9.60
CA ILE A 11 15.75 7.75 -9.71
C ILE A 11 16.85 8.70 -9.21
N SER A 12 17.08 9.79 -9.96
CA SER A 12 18.09 10.78 -9.59
C SER A 12 17.51 11.92 -8.76
N HIS A 13 18.33 12.56 -7.93
CA HIS A 13 17.93 13.77 -7.21
C HIS A 13 17.41 14.87 -8.14
N ARG A 14 18.02 15.05 -9.32
CA ARG A 14 17.61 16.07 -10.28
C ARG A 14 16.19 15.82 -10.80
N ALA A 15 15.86 14.56 -11.09
CA ALA A 15 14.52 14.18 -11.51
C ALA A 15 13.48 14.47 -10.41
N LEU A 16 13.81 14.12 -9.16
CA LEU A 16 12.96 14.42 -8.00
C LEU A 16 12.78 15.92 -7.78
N VAL A 17 13.84 16.74 -7.87
CA VAL A 17 13.74 18.20 -7.73
C VAL A 17 12.88 18.81 -8.84
N ASN A 18 13.09 18.40 -10.09
CA ASN A 18 12.27 18.85 -11.22
C ASN A 18 10.79 18.57 -10.95
N TYR A 19 10.50 17.32 -10.60
CA TYR A 19 9.17 16.84 -10.32
C TYR A 19 8.53 17.58 -9.13
N SER A 20 9.23 17.71 -8.00
CA SER A 20 8.68 18.34 -6.80
C SER A 20 8.34 19.81 -7.01
N LEU A 21 9.23 20.58 -7.65
CA LEU A 21 8.98 22.00 -7.93
C LEU A 21 7.80 22.19 -8.88
N GLU A 22 7.69 21.33 -9.88
CA GLU A 22 6.59 21.37 -10.82
C GLU A 22 5.25 21.00 -10.16
N MET A 23 5.22 20.02 -9.26
CA MET A 23 4.00 19.71 -8.50
C MET A 23 3.62 20.79 -7.50
N VAL A 24 4.58 21.46 -6.87
CA VAL A 24 4.31 22.66 -6.07
C VAL A 24 3.61 23.73 -6.92
N HIS A 25 4.08 23.95 -8.15
CA HIS A 25 3.48 24.91 -9.07
C HIS A 25 2.10 24.48 -9.58
N LYS A 26 1.97 23.26 -10.12
CA LYS A 26 0.73 22.75 -10.74
C LYS A 26 -0.42 22.58 -9.76
N LEU A 27 -0.09 22.20 -8.53
CA LEU A 27 -1.08 22.07 -7.47
C LEU A 27 -1.27 23.37 -6.71
N GLU A 28 -0.40 24.38 -6.88
CA GLU A 28 -0.42 25.60 -6.07
C GLU A 28 -0.31 25.29 -4.58
N LEU A 29 0.68 24.48 -4.21
CA LEU A 29 0.95 24.13 -2.82
C LEU A 29 1.49 25.34 -2.05
N THR A 30 1.02 25.48 -0.82
CA THR A 30 1.37 26.57 0.09
C THR A 30 1.69 26.02 1.49
N PRO A 31 2.35 26.79 2.37
CA PRO A 31 2.58 26.37 3.75
C PRO A 31 1.31 26.07 4.57
N ARG A 32 0.13 26.44 4.06
CA ARG A 32 -1.16 26.17 4.71
C ARG A 32 -1.75 24.81 4.33
N ASP A 33 -1.16 24.12 3.35
CA ASP A 33 -1.66 22.86 2.89
C ASP A 33 -1.20 21.70 3.78
N ARG A 34 -2.04 20.66 3.80
CA ARG A 34 -1.86 19.41 4.54
C ARG A 34 -2.10 18.28 3.56
N PHE A 35 -1.02 17.64 3.10
CA PHE A 35 -1.06 16.55 2.14
C PHE A 35 -1.16 15.22 2.88
N LEU A 36 -2.16 14.39 2.56
CA LEU A 36 -2.27 13.04 3.11
C LEU A 36 -1.20 12.13 2.49
N GLN A 37 -0.42 11.46 3.33
CA GLN A 37 0.41 10.33 2.92
C GLN A 37 -0.50 9.07 2.90
N PHE A 38 -0.87 8.60 1.72
CA PHE A 38 -1.77 7.47 1.50
C PHE A 38 -1.03 6.24 0.94
N ALA A 39 -0.12 6.44 -0.02
CA ALA A 39 0.59 5.35 -0.68
C ALA A 39 1.47 4.52 0.26
N ALA A 40 1.56 3.21 0.05
CA ALA A 40 2.49 2.40 0.85
C ALA A 40 3.95 2.77 0.55
N LEU A 41 4.85 2.51 1.52
CA LEU A 41 6.26 2.93 1.46
C LEU A 41 7.05 2.40 0.24
N GLY A 42 6.58 1.33 -0.39
CA GLY A 42 7.20 0.72 -1.57
C GLY A 42 6.89 1.43 -2.90
N PHE A 43 6.03 2.46 -2.90
CA PHE A 43 5.60 3.14 -4.12
C PHE A 43 6.22 4.52 -4.27
N ASP A 44 6.49 4.89 -5.51
CA ASP A 44 7.01 6.21 -5.88
C ASP A 44 5.98 7.33 -5.61
N VAL A 45 4.67 7.02 -5.61
CA VAL A 45 3.60 7.94 -5.18
C VAL A 45 3.79 8.44 -3.74
N LEU A 46 4.44 7.69 -2.85
CA LEU A 46 4.84 8.20 -1.53
C LEU A 46 5.64 9.51 -1.67
N VAL A 47 6.47 9.60 -2.70
CA VAL A 47 7.32 10.75 -2.98
C VAL A 47 6.50 11.93 -3.52
N GLU A 48 5.41 11.69 -4.27
CA GLU A 48 4.40 12.69 -4.68
C GLU A 48 3.72 13.32 -3.46
N GLU A 49 3.33 12.48 -2.50
CA GLU A 49 2.59 12.90 -1.31
C GLU A 49 3.47 13.65 -0.30
N THR A 50 4.79 13.48 -0.37
CA THR A 50 5.74 13.96 0.65
C THR A 50 6.63 15.11 0.16
N LEU A 51 7.42 14.92 -0.89
CA LEU A 51 8.46 15.89 -1.27
C LEU A 51 7.90 17.23 -1.77
N PRO A 52 6.89 17.30 -2.66
CA PRO A 52 6.27 18.57 -3.04
C PRO A 52 5.71 19.32 -1.83
N ALA A 53 5.06 18.62 -0.89
CA ALA A 53 4.52 19.23 0.32
C ALA A 53 5.64 19.86 1.16
N LEU A 54 6.71 19.12 1.43
CA LEU A 54 7.87 19.62 2.19
C LEU A 54 8.58 20.77 1.47
N ALA A 55 8.71 20.70 0.14
CA ALA A 55 9.30 21.76 -0.68
C ALA A 55 8.48 23.06 -0.66
N ALA A 56 7.16 22.98 -0.54
CA ALA A 56 6.27 24.14 -0.39
C ALA A 56 6.17 24.68 1.04
N GLY A 57 6.84 24.05 2.02
CA GLY A 57 6.66 24.35 3.45
C GLY A 57 5.31 23.90 4.01
N ALA A 58 4.59 23.04 3.29
CA ALA A 58 3.33 22.44 3.72
C ALA A 58 3.57 21.31 4.74
N SER A 59 2.48 20.77 5.30
CA SER A 59 2.55 19.63 6.21
C SER A 59 2.20 18.32 5.50
N VAL A 60 2.86 17.23 5.88
CA VAL A 60 2.47 15.86 5.52
C VAL A 60 1.67 15.26 6.69
N VAL A 61 0.50 14.69 6.40
CA VAL A 61 -0.36 13.99 7.36
C VAL A 61 -0.10 12.50 7.19
N LEU A 62 0.57 11.89 8.18
CA LEU A 62 0.86 10.46 8.16
C LEU A 62 -0.39 9.65 8.49
N PRO A 63 -0.60 8.49 7.84
CA PRO A 63 -1.73 7.64 8.11
C PRO A 63 -1.63 7.08 9.53
N GLN A 64 -2.75 7.07 10.24
CA GLN A 64 -2.89 6.29 11.48
C GLN A 64 -3.27 4.86 11.13
N GLU A 65 -3.01 3.90 12.03
CA GLU A 65 -3.33 2.47 11.82
C GLU A 65 -4.80 2.23 11.44
N ASP A 66 -5.69 3.13 11.85
CA ASP A 66 -7.13 3.02 11.67
C ASP A 66 -7.70 3.72 10.41
N LEU A 67 -6.85 4.38 9.61
CA LEU A 67 -7.26 5.19 8.45
C LEU A 67 -8.13 4.40 7.45
N LEU A 68 -7.76 3.15 7.18
CA LEU A 68 -8.40 2.29 6.18
C LEU A 68 -9.29 1.20 6.79
N LEU A 69 -9.69 1.31 8.07
CA LEU A 69 -10.62 0.33 8.66
C LEU A 69 -12.03 0.42 8.05
N SER A 70 -12.45 1.62 7.64
CA SER A 70 -13.70 1.87 6.93
C SER A 70 -13.64 3.22 6.21
N MET A 71 -14.52 3.44 5.22
CA MET A 71 -14.65 4.74 4.55
C MET A 71 -15.10 5.85 5.53
N ALA A 72 -15.88 5.51 6.54
CA ALA A 72 -16.27 6.44 7.59
C ALA A 72 -15.07 6.88 8.45
N ASN A 73 -14.13 5.97 8.75
CA ASN A 73 -12.88 6.32 9.42
C ASN A 73 -12.00 7.19 8.52
N PHE A 74 -11.85 6.82 7.24
CA PHE A 74 -11.10 7.61 6.27
C PHE A 74 -11.59 9.07 6.25
N GLN A 75 -12.91 9.28 6.09
CA GLN A 75 -13.50 10.61 6.11
C GLN A 75 -13.23 11.36 7.44
N ARG A 76 -13.38 10.68 8.57
CA ARG A 76 -13.16 11.28 9.90
C ARG A 76 -11.73 11.75 10.07
N GLU A 77 -10.75 10.98 9.64
CA GLU A 77 -9.34 11.36 9.74
C GLU A 77 -9.00 12.53 8.81
N LEU A 78 -9.57 12.58 7.59
CA LEU A 78 -9.44 13.75 6.71
C LEU A 78 -9.94 15.03 7.40
N GLU A 79 -11.11 14.98 8.04
CA GLU A 79 -11.71 16.11 8.74
C GLU A 79 -10.91 16.49 10.00
N ARG A 80 -10.56 15.50 10.83
CA ARG A 80 -9.76 15.67 12.06
C ARG A 80 -8.42 16.34 11.78
N HIS A 81 -7.73 15.87 10.74
CA HIS A 81 -6.45 16.40 10.33
C HIS A 81 -6.54 17.56 9.33
N LYS A 82 -7.75 18.01 8.98
CA LYS A 82 -7.99 19.12 8.05
C LYS A 82 -7.19 18.97 6.75
N VAL A 83 -7.20 17.77 6.18
CA VAL A 83 -6.47 17.45 4.95
C VAL A 83 -6.96 18.37 3.82
N THR A 84 -6.02 18.95 3.07
CA THR A 84 -6.32 19.87 1.96
C THR A 84 -5.92 19.31 0.61
N ALA A 85 -5.00 18.34 0.59
CA ALA A 85 -4.51 17.69 -0.61
C ALA A 85 -4.39 16.17 -0.40
N LEU A 86 -4.75 15.40 -1.40
CA LEU A 86 -4.54 13.96 -1.44
C LEU A 86 -4.38 13.48 -2.89
N GLU A 87 -3.69 12.37 -3.04
CA GLU A 87 -3.72 11.54 -4.24
C GLU A 87 -4.35 10.20 -3.88
N LEU A 88 -5.23 9.70 -4.74
CA LEU A 88 -5.87 8.40 -4.55
C LEU A 88 -5.86 7.61 -5.86
N PRO A 89 -5.75 6.27 -5.79
CA PRO A 89 -6.15 5.42 -6.89
C PRO A 89 -7.61 5.70 -7.27
N ALA A 90 -7.91 5.79 -8.57
CA ALA A 90 -9.26 6.12 -9.05
C ALA A 90 -10.32 5.15 -8.47
N ALA A 91 -10.00 3.86 -8.36
CA ALA A 91 -10.90 2.85 -7.79
C ALA A 91 -11.26 3.14 -6.32
N PHE A 92 -10.28 3.47 -5.48
CA PHE A 92 -10.54 3.82 -4.08
C PHE A 92 -11.39 5.08 -3.98
N TRP A 93 -11.09 6.09 -4.80
CA TRP A 93 -11.85 7.32 -4.85
C TRP A 93 -13.30 7.10 -5.31
N HIS A 94 -13.55 6.26 -6.32
CA HIS A 94 -14.91 5.90 -6.75
C HIS A 94 -15.76 5.38 -5.59
N GLU A 95 -15.18 4.52 -4.76
CA GLU A 95 -15.87 3.95 -3.61
C GLU A 95 -16.11 4.95 -2.50
N TRP A 96 -15.17 5.86 -2.28
CA TRP A 96 -15.39 6.96 -1.36
C TRP A 96 -16.54 7.88 -1.83
N VAL A 97 -16.61 8.18 -3.13
CA VAL A 97 -17.75 8.94 -3.71
C VAL A 97 -19.08 8.23 -3.44
N ARG A 98 -19.16 6.92 -3.68
CA ARG A 98 -20.38 6.14 -3.40
C ARG A 98 -20.79 6.20 -1.94
N GLU A 99 -19.85 5.97 -1.03
CA GLU A 99 -20.15 5.98 0.39
C GLU A 99 -20.69 7.35 0.83
N LEU A 100 -20.11 8.44 0.34
CA LEU A 100 -20.59 9.79 0.62
C LEU A 100 -22.03 9.99 0.12
N GLN A 101 -22.35 9.51 -1.09
CA GLN A 101 -23.72 9.58 -1.63
C GLN A 101 -24.71 8.77 -0.80
N GLU A 102 -24.39 7.51 -0.52
CA GLU A 102 -25.25 6.60 0.23
C GLU A 102 -25.47 7.09 1.67
N ALA A 103 -24.44 7.67 2.29
CA ALA A 103 -24.54 8.25 3.63
C ALA A 103 -25.13 9.67 3.65
N GLY A 104 -25.43 10.27 2.50
CA GLY A 104 -25.91 11.66 2.40
C GLY A 104 -24.92 12.70 2.94
N LYS A 105 -23.61 12.42 2.87
CA LYS A 105 -22.54 13.29 3.37
C LYS A 105 -21.89 14.08 2.24
N SER A 106 -21.38 15.26 2.54
CA SER A 106 -20.56 16.04 1.60
C SER A 106 -19.08 15.68 1.74
N VAL A 107 -18.30 16.06 0.72
CA VAL A 107 -16.83 16.04 0.79
C VAL A 107 -16.32 16.94 1.94
N PRO A 108 -15.22 16.59 2.64
CA PRO A 108 -14.63 17.46 3.65
C PRO A 108 -14.33 18.87 3.11
N ALA A 109 -14.83 19.90 3.79
CA ALA A 109 -14.80 21.28 3.31
C ALA A 109 -13.38 21.88 3.13
N GLN A 110 -12.37 21.31 3.77
CA GLN A 110 -10.97 21.76 3.67
C GLN A 110 -10.25 21.18 2.45
N LEU A 111 -10.81 20.13 1.84
CA LEU A 111 -10.20 19.46 0.71
C LEU A 111 -10.28 20.33 -0.54
N ARG A 112 -9.13 20.59 -1.17
CA ARG A 112 -9.01 21.51 -2.31
C ARG A 112 -8.29 20.91 -3.50
N LYS A 113 -7.40 19.95 -3.27
CA LYS A 113 -6.49 19.40 -4.26
C LYS A 113 -6.68 17.88 -4.28
N VAL A 114 -7.26 17.36 -5.35
CA VAL A 114 -7.50 15.93 -5.52
C VAL A 114 -6.82 15.45 -6.77
N LEU A 115 -5.89 14.52 -6.59
CA LEU A 115 -5.22 13.83 -7.67
C LEU A 115 -5.77 12.41 -7.76
N LEU A 116 -6.07 12.00 -8.97
CA LEU A 116 -6.52 10.65 -9.28
C LEU A 116 -5.46 10.04 -10.19
N GLY A 117 -4.84 8.97 -9.73
CA GLY A 117 -3.82 8.27 -10.47
C GLY A 117 -4.24 6.84 -10.76
N CYS A 118 -3.25 6.02 -11.08
CA CYS A 118 -3.39 4.57 -11.17
C CYS A 118 -4.22 4.10 -12.38
N GLU A 119 -5.53 4.27 -12.36
CA GLU A 119 -6.46 3.94 -13.43
C GLU A 119 -7.20 5.17 -13.96
N LYS A 120 -7.86 5.00 -15.11
CA LYS A 120 -8.74 6.02 -15.66
C LYS A 120 -9.96 6.17 -14.73
N PRO A 121 -10.24 7.37 -14.19
CA PRO A 121 -11.46 7.59 -13.42
C PRO A 121 -12.70 7.51 -14.32
N GLN A 122 -13.86 7.25 -13.73
CA GLN A 122 -15.13 7.17 -14.46
C GLN A 122 -15.77 8.57 -14.58
N PRO A 123 -16.22 9.00 -15.78
CA PRO A 123 -16.89 10.29 -15.96
C PRO A 123 -18.08 10.49 -15.02
N ARG A 124 -18.92 9.47 -14.87
CA ARG A 124 -20.07 9.49 -13.94
C ARG A 124 -19.65 9.79 -12.49
N ARG A 125 -18.53 9.23 -12.02
CA ARG A 125 -18.04 9.44 -10.65
C ARG A 125 -17.56 10.87 -10.44
N LEU A 126 -17.01 11.51 -11.47
CA LEU A 126 -16.64 12.94 -11.43
C LEU A 126 -17.85 13.84 -11.32
N GLU A 127 -18.95 13.52 -12.01
CA GLU A 127 -20.21 14.26 -11.84
C GLU A 127 -20.77 14.12 -10.44
N GLU A 128 -20.77 12.90 -9.90
CA GLU A 128 -21.24 12.59 -8.55
C GLU A 128 -20.41 13.32 -7.50
N TRP A 129 -19.07 13.30 -7.63
CA TRP A 129 -18.15 14.06 -6.79
C TRP A 129 -18.46 15.56 -6.78
N ARG A 130 -18.72 16.16 -7.94
CA ARG A 130 -19.10 17.57 -8.05
C ARG A 130 -20.42 17.85 -7.33
N LYS A 131 -21.41 16.97 -7.46
CA LYS A 131 -22.71 17.09 -6.75
C LYS A 131 -22.56 17.02 -5.23
N LEU A 132 -21.54 16.31 -4.74
CA LEU A 132 -21.18 16.23 -3.32
C LEU A 132 -20.36 17.44 -2.81
N GLY A 133 -20.11 18.44 -3.67
CA GLY A 133 -19.32 19.63 -3.34
C GLY A 133 -17.80 19.39 -3.39
N GLY A 134 -17.36 18.35 -4.09
CA GLY A 134 -15.94 18.06 -4.24
C GLY A 134 -15.21 19.10 -5.12
N PRO A 135 -13.95 19.44 -4.80
CA PRO A 135 -13.13 20.33 -5.64
C PRO A 135 -12.78 19.69 -7.00
N GLY A 136 -12.30 20.50 -7.95
CA GLY A 136 -11.77 19.99 -9.21
C GLY A 136 -10.66 18.97 -8.99
N ALA A 137 -10.74 17.84 -9.69
CA ALA A 137 -9.73 16.78 -9.63
C ALA A 137 -8.75 16.87 -10.82
N VAL A 138 -7.59 16.26 -10.64
CA VAL A 138 -6.53 16.16 -11.66
C VAL A 138 -6.27 14.68 -11.91
N TYR A 139 -6.43 14.24 -13.17
CA TYR A 139 -5.98 12.92 -13.59
C TYR A 139 -4.48 12.97 -13.86
N VAL A 140 -3.72 12.14 -13.14
CA VAL A 140 -2.27 12.02 -13.31
C VAL A 140 -1.91 10.70 -13.97
N PHE A 141 -0.90 10.75 -14.83
CA PHE A 141 -0.31 9.58 -15.46
C PHE A 141 1.21 9.69 -15.40
N GLY A 142 1.85 8.62 -14.95
CA GLY A 142 3.27 8.45 -15.11
C GLY A 142 3.74 7.08 -14.66
N LEU A 143 5.05 6.89 -14.78
CA LEU A 143 5.74 5.62 -14.60
C LEU A 143 6.92 5.83 -13.67
N THR A 144 7.26 4.80 -12.91
CA THR A 144 8.43 4.82 -12.02
C THR A 144 9.71 5.11 -12.79
N GLU A 145 9.90 4.55 -13.98
CA GLU A 145 11.09 4.79 -14.82
C GLU A 145 11.24 6.24 -15.31
N THR A 146 10.18 7.03 -15.24
CA THR A 146 10.13 8.43 -15.68
C THR A 146 9.73 9.37 -14.54
N THR A 147 9.88 8.91 -13.29
CA THR A 147 9.63 9.63 -12.04
C THR A 147 8.18 10.04 -11.85
N ILE A 148 7.38 9.12 -11.29
CA ILE A 148 6.08 9.38 -10.67
C ILE A 148 5.01 9.82 -11.68
N THR A 149 4.84 11.13 -11.90
CA THR A 149 3.83 11.71 -12.81
C THR A 149 4.53 12.42 -13.97
N ASN A 150 4.12 12.08 -15.20
CA ASN A 150 4.66 12.62 -16.44
C ASN A 150 3.69 13.54 -17.15
N THR A 151 2.40 13.23 -17.11
CA THR A 151 1.34 14.03 -17.73
C THR A 151 0.19 14.23 -16.76
N LEU A 152 -0.49 15.37 -16.89
CA LEU A 152 -1.68 15.70 -16.11
C LEU A 152 -2.81 16.21 -16.99
N HIS A 153 -4.03 15.86 -16.61
CA HIS A 153 -5.27 16.41 -17.14
C HIS A 153 -6.12 16.96 -16.00
N ARG A 154 -6.35 18.26 -15.98
CA ARG A 154 -7.29 18.89 -15.05
C ARG A 154 -8.69 18.74 -15.63
N PHE A 155 -9.62 18.17 -14.87
CA PHE A 155 -11.00 18.07 -15.34
C PHE A 155 -11.61 19.48 -15.49
N PRO A 156 -12.32 19.76 -16.58
CA PRO A 156 -13.00 21.03 -16.75
C PRO A 156 -14.11 21.19 -15.70
N GLU A 157 -14.28 22.41 -15.19
CA GLU A 157 -15.36 22.72 -14.22
C GLU A 157 -16.76 22.64 -14.87
N ASP A 158 -16.83 22.89 -16.19
CA ASP A 158 -18.09 23.12 -16.94
C ASP A 158 -18.34 22.12 -18.09
N GLY A 159 -17.66 20.97 -18.13
CA GLY A 159 -17.86 20.02 -19.25
C GLY A 159 -17.40 18.59 -18.99
N GLU A 160 -17.94 17.67 -19.79
CA GLU A 160 -17.55 16.27 -19.83
C GLU A 160 -16.58 16.03 -21.00
N ASP A 161 -15.39 15.52 -20.71
CA ASP A 161 -14.56 14.83 -21.71
C ASP A 161 -14.74 13.33 -21.45
N PRO A 162 -15.67 12.63 -22.13
CA PRO A 162 -15.96 11.22 -21.85
C PRO A 162 -14.73 10.33 -22.09
N ASP A 163 -13.78 10.80 -22.91
CA ASP A 163 -12.60 10.05 -23.25
C ASP A 163 -11.44 10.28 -22.25
N LEU A 164 -11.56 11.20 -21.29
CA LEU A 164 -10.60 11.53 -20.21
C LEU A 164 -9.12 11.26 -20.57
N PRO A 165 -8.46 12.18 -21.31
CA PRO A 165 -7.09 12.00 -21.75
C PRO A 165 -6.14 12.00 -20.54
N ILE A 166 -4.96 11.40 -20.69
CA ILE A 166 -3.88 11.49 -19.69
C ILE A 166 -3.19 12.87 -19.70
N GLY A 167 -3.59 13.73 -20.64
CA GLY A 167 -3.37 15.17 -20.57
C GLY A 167 -2.09 15.63 -21.23
N ARG A 168 -1.38 16.58 -20.62
CA ARG A 168 -0.18 17.21 -21.20
C ARG A 168 1.04 16.99 -20.32
N PRO A 169 2.26 16.96 -20.89
CA PRO A 169 3.48 16.82 -20.11
C PRO A 169 3.63 17.91 -19.06
N ILE A 170 4.21 17.50 -17.92
CA ILE A 170 4.70 18.42 -16.90
C ILE A 170 6.05 19.03 -17.33
N ALA A 171 6.54 20.04 -16.61
CA ALA A 171 7.78 20.72 -16.95
C ALA A 171 8.98 19.77 -17.15
N ASN A 172 9.78 20.10 -18.17
CA ASN A 172 11.00 19.39 -18.56
C ASN A 172 10.81 17.90 -18.90
N GLN A 173 9.59 17.49 -19.23
CA GLN A 173 9.28 16.18 -19.82
C GLN A 173 9.10 16.32 -21.33
N GLN A 174 9.67 15.38 -22.07
CA GLN A 174 9.45 15.23 -23.50
C GLN A 174 8.49 14.04 -23.72
N VAL A 175 7.53 14.19 -24.61
CA VAL A 175 6.53 13.17 -24.91
C VAL A 175 6.47 12.98 -26.41
N TYR A 176 6.64 11.74 -26.87
CA TYR A 176 6.55 11.38 -28.27
C TYR A 176 5.57 10.21 -28.45
N VAL A 177 4.83 10.25 -29.57
CA VAL A 177 4.08 9.10 -30.07
C VAL A 177 4.74 8.70 -31.38
N LEU A 178 5.36 7.52 -31.40
CA LEU A 178 6.24 7.05 -32.48
C LEU A 178 5.71 5.78 -33.15
N ASP A 179 6.08 5.57 -34.41
CA ASP A 179 5.94 4.28 -35.11
C ASP A 179 7.08 3.31 -34.75
N ALA A 180 7.09 2.13 -35.38
CA ALA A 180 8.08 1.08 -35.14
C ALA A 180 9.51 1.47 -35.58
N GLU A 181 9.61 2.43 -36.51
CA GLU A 181 10.85 2.98 -37.04
C GLU A 181 11.30 4.26 -36.30
N LEU A 182 10.63 4.62 -35.20
CA LEU A 182 10.88 5.81 -34.38
C LEU A 182 10.59 7.14 -35.08
N HIS A 183 9.67 7.18 -36.05
CA HIS A 183 9.21 8.45 -36.63
C HIS A 183 8.07 9.06 -35.80
N PRO A 184 8.06 10.39 -35.57
CA PRO A 184 6.96 11.08 -34.93
C PRO A 184 5.66 10.98 -35.72
N LEU A 185 4.59 10.57 -35.04
CA LEU A 185 3.27 10.47 -35.63
C LEU A 185 2.49 11.79 -35.50
N SER A 186 1.66 12.07 -36.51
CA SER A 186 0.75 13.22 -36.52
C SER A 186 -0.36 13.07 -35.47
N ALA A 187 -0.97 14.19 -35.06
CA ALA A 187 -2.13 14.15 -34.17
C ALA A 187 -3.25 13.26 -34.76
N GLY A 188 -3.84 12.41 -33.91
CA GLY A 188 -4.86 11.42 -34.24
C GLY A 188 -4.30 10.02 -34.55
N ALA A 189 -3.05 9.92 -35.02
CA ALA A 189 -2.43 8.64 -35.31
C ALA A 189 -2.03 7.91 -34.01
N ILE A 190 -2.22 6.58 -34.01
CA ILE A 190 -1.93 5.72 -32.87
C ILE A 190 -0.53 5.15 -33.02
N GLY A 191 0.30 5.31 -31.99
CA GLY A 191 1.64 4.74 -31.93
C GLY A 191 2.03 4.37 -30.51
N GLN A 192 3.31 4.07 -30.34
CA GLN A 192 3.88 3.81 -29.03
C GLN A 192 4.24 5.12 -28.32
N LEU A 193 3.94 5.19 -27.03
CA LEU A 193 4.35 6.29 -26.17
C LEU A 193 5.83 6.16 -25.78
N TYR A 194 6.56 7.26 -25.94
CA TYR A 194 7.94 7.43 -25.48
C TYR A 194 8.03 8.68 -24.59
N LEU A 195 8.78 8.55 -23.50
CA LEU A 195 8.98 9.63 -22.52
C LEU A 195 10.46 10.00 -22.44
N GLY A 196 10.77 11.29 -22.37
CA GLY A 196 12.14 11.80 -22.29
C GLY A 196 12.27 12.99 -21.36
N GLY A 197 13.46 13.59 -21.31
CA GLY A 197 13.74 14.76 -20.48
C GLY A 197 14.16 14.42 -19.04
N GLU A 198 13.93 15.35 -18.13
CA GLU A 198 14.54 15.35 -16.79
C GLU A 198 13.92 14.34 -15.82
N GLY A 199 12.77 13.75 -16.15
CA GLY A 199 12.14 12.71 -15.34
C GLY A 199 12.78 11.33 -15.48
N LEU A 200 13.66 11.11 -16.45
CA LEU A 200 14.20 9.78 -16.71
C LEU A 200 15.04 9.24 -15.54
N ALA A 201 14.74 8.00 -15.15
CA ALA A 201 15.62 7.21 -14.31
C ALA A 201 16.99 7.02 -14.99
N ARG A 202 18.01 6.76 -14.18
CA ARG A 202 19.33 6.34 -14.70
C ARG A 202 19.20 5.03 -15.48
N GLY A 203 18.32 4.15 -15.03
CA GLY A 203 18.09 2.81 -15.56
C GLY A 203 17.66 1.86 -14.45
N TYR A 204 17.82 0.57 -14.68
CA TYR A 204 17.51 -0.48 -13.71
C TYR A 204 18.78 -0.96 -12.99
N LEU A 205 18.73 -1.03 -11.66
CA LEU A 205 19.83 -1.49 -10.81
C LEU A 205 20.24 -2.92 -11.19
N GLY A 206 21.52 -3.11 -11.52
CA GLY A 206 22.06 -4.42 -11.87
C GLY A 206 21.50 -5.04 -13.17
N ARG A 207 20.83 -4.26 -14.02
CA ARG A 207 20.18 -4.74 -15.26
C ARG A 207 20.54 -3.86 -16.46
N PRO A 208 21.81 -3.82 -16.90
CA PRO A 208 22.24 -2.95 -18.00
C PRO A 208 21.62 -3.31 -19.36
N ALA A 209 21.41 -4.59 -19.66
CA ALA A 209 20.79 -5.03 -20.91
C ALA A 209 19.34 -4.53 -21.01
N LEU A 210 18.52 -4.76 -19.97
CA LEU A 210 17.15 -4.24 -19.90
C LEU A 210 17.11 -2.71 -19.90
N THR A 211 18.10 -2.07 -19.28
CA THR A 211 18.23 -0.60 -19.33
C THR A 211 18.46 -0.13 -20.76
N ALA A 212 19.36 -0.76 -21.52
CA ALA A 212 19.62 -0.38 -22.90
C ALA A 212 18.42 -0.67 -23.83
N GLU A 213 17.67 -1.75 -23.56
CA GLU A 213 16.44 -2.09 -24.29
C GLU A 213 15.36 -1.00 -24.11
N ARG A 214 15.14 -0.55 -22.87
CA ARG A 214 14.04 0.35 -22.53
C ARG A 214 14.40 1.83 -22.57
N PHE A 215 15.63 2.20 -22.23
CA PHE A 215 16.14 3.59 -22.24
C PHE A 215 17.03 3.80 -23.48
N GLN A 216 16.37 4.02 -24.61
CA GLN A 216 16.97 4.10 -25.93
C GLN A 216 17.57 5.50 -26.19
N PRO A 217 18.58 5.64 -27.04
CA PRO A 217 19.06 6.95 -27.49
C PRO A 217 17.91 7.77 -28.09
N ASN A 218 17.82 9.06 -27.74
CA ASN A 218 16.80 9.94 -28.32
C ASN A 218 17.23 10.36 -29.75
N PRO A 219 16.53 9.95 -30.82
CA PRO A 219 16.89 10.35 -32.19
C PRO A 219 16.62 11.83 -32.47
N PHE A 220 15.88 12.50 -31.59
CA PHE A 220 15.55 13.92 -31.67
C PHE A 220 16.40 14.78 -30.72
N ALA A 221 17.42 14.19 -30.11
CA ALA A 221 18.26 14.85 -29.11
C ALA A 221 18.91 16.12 -29.66
N GLU A 222 18.83 17.20 -28.88
CA GLU A 222 19.63 18.40 -29.11
C GLU A 222 20.97 18.31 -28.36
N LEU A 223 21.02 17.51 -27.29
CA LEU A 223 22.20 17.32 -26.45
C LEU A 223 22.72 15.88 -26.51
N PRO A 224 24.05 15.67 -26.55
CA PRO A 224 24.63 14.34 -26.48
C PRO A 224 24.19 13.57 -25.23
N GLY A 225 23.71 12.34 -25.43
CA GLY A 225 23.34 11.43 -24.34
C GLY A 225 21.89 11.54 -23.85
N GLU A 226 21.05 12.35 -24.49
CA GLU A 226 19.60 12.30 -24.25
C GLU A 226 19.02 10.94 -24.67
N ARG A 227 18.02 10.50 -23.91
CA ARG A 227 17.40 9.18 -24.06
C ARG A 227 15.88 9.33 -24.09
N LEU A 228 15.22 8.32 -24.64
CA LEU A 228 13.79 8.09 -24.53
C LEU A 228 13.55 6.77 -23.80
N TYR A 229 12.57 6.75 -22.91
CA TYR A 229 12.05 5.54 -22.31
C TYR A 229 10.88 5.01 -23.15
N ALA A 230 11.03 3.79 -23.66
CA ALA A 230 10.01 3.06 -24.39
C ALA A 230 8.99 2.48 -23.40
N THR A 231 7.82 3.11 -23.28
CA THR A 231 6.90 2.80 -22.17
C THR A 231 6.18 1.46 -22.32
N GLY A 232 6.02 0.99 -23.56
CA GLY A 232 5.16 -0.15 -23.91
C GLY A 232 3.67 0.19 -23.97
N ASP A 233 3.31 1.48 -23.88
CA ASP A 233 1.93 1.96 -23.91
C ASP A 233 1.55 2.45 -25.31
N ARG A 234 0.31 2.19 -25.74
CA ARG A 234 -0.28 2.78 -26.96
C ARG A 234 -0.91 4.11 -26.62
N ALA A 235 -0.64 5.12 -27.44
CA ALA A 235 -1.20 6.46 -27.24
C ALA A 235 -1.45 7.17 -28.58
N ARG A 236 -2.19 8.29 -28.50
CA ARG A 236 -2.29 9.28 -29.59
C ARG A 236 -2.41 10.68 -29.03
N PHE A 237 -1.93 11.67 -29.77
CA PHE A 237 -2.28 13.06 -29.51
C PHE A 237 -3.65 13.38 -30.09
N ARG A 238 -4.51 14.05 -29.33
CA ARG A 238 -5.77 14.62 -29.83
C ARG A 238 -5.54 15.92 -30.58
N PRO A 239 -6.48 16.32 -31.45
CA PRO A 239 -6.59 17.71 -31.87
C PRO A 239 -6.65 18.62 -30.63
N GLY A 240 -5.70 19.52 -30.46
CA GLY A 240 -5.53 20.33 -29.23
C GLY A 240 -4.41 19.85 -28.30
N GLY A 241 -3.68 18.79 -28.65
CA GLY A 241 -2.40 18.44 -28.01
C GLY A 241 -2.50 17.71 -26.66
N ALA A 242 -3.70 17.30 -26.24
CA ALA A 242 -3.84 16.37 -25.11
C ALA A 242 -3.48 14.94 -25.56
N LEU A 243 -2.82 14.18 -24.69
CA LEU A 243 -2.41 12.81 -24.93
C LEU A 243 -3.49 11.85 -24.41
N GLU A 244 -3.83 10.87 -25.23
CA GLU A 244 -4.81 9.83 -24.90
C GLU A 244 -4.11 8.48 -24.79
N PHE A 245 -4.36 7.77 -23.69
CA PHE A 245 -3.88 6.40 -23.45
C PHE A 245 -4.87 5.39 -24.04
N LEU A 246 -4.34 4.41 -24.79
CA LEU A 246 -5.12 3.45 -25.57
C LEU A 246 -4.80 1.99 -25.20
N GLY A 247 -4.25 1.76 -24.02
CA GLY A 247 -3.84 0.45 -23.54
C GLY A 247 -2.36 0.15 -23.79
N ARG A 248 -1.99 -1.13 -23.71
CA ARG A 248 -0.60 -1.57 -23.79
C ARG A 248 -0.30 -2.34 -25.07
N LEU A 249 0.99 -2.37 -25.43
CA LEU A 249 1.53 -3.20 -26.50
C LEU A 249 1.84 -4.62 -26.04
N ASP A 250 2.12 -4.78 -24.74
CA ASP A 250 2.45 -6.05 -24.09
C ASP A 250 1.30 -6.54 -23.18
N ASP A 251 1.48 -7.74 -22.61
CA ASP A 251 0.51 -8.40 -21.73
C ASP A 251 0.48 -7.80 -20.30
N GLN A 252 1.16 -6.69 -20.03
CA GLN A 252 1.07 -6.07 -18.71
C GLN A 252 -0.29 -5.39 -18.56
N VAL A 253 -0.71 -5.29 -17.30
CA VAL A 253 -2.04 -4.80 -16.96
C VAL A 253 -1.94 -3.84 -15.78
N LYS A 254 -2.97 -3.03 -15.59
CA LYS A 254 -3.14 -2.25 -14.36
C LYS A 254 -4.23 -2.90 -13.53
N VAL A 255 -3.90 -3.25 -12.29
CA VAL A 255 -4.82 -3.87 -11.32
C VAL A 255 -4.65 -3.15 -9.99
N ARG A 256 -5.74 -2.57 -9.47
CA ARG A 256 -5.77 -1.83 -8.17
C ARG A 256 -4.70 -0.74 -8.07
N GLY A 257 -4.38 -0.13 -9.21
CA GLY A 257 -3.40 0.92 -9.36
C GLY A 257 -1.96 0.47 -9.51
N PHE A 258 -1.73 -0.82 -9.55
CA PHE A 258 -0.40 -1.38 -9.73
C PHE A 258 -0.22 -1.88 -11.16
N ARG A 259 0.97 -1.61 -11.69
CA ARG A 259 1.43 -2.21 -12.93
C ARG A 259 1.84 -3.65 -12.64
N VAL A 260 1.00 -4.59 -13.05
CA VAL A 260 1.21 -6.02 -12.85
C VAL A 260 1.67 -6.65 -14.15
N GLU A 261 2.72 -7.45 -14.04
CA GLU A 261 3.25 -8.27 -15.12
C GLU A 261 2.64 -9.66 -14.98
N LEU A 262 1.72 -10.04 -15.86
CA LEU A 262 1.02 -11.33 -15.76
C LEU A 262 2.00 -12.51 -15.70
N GLY A 263 3.08 -12.46 -16.49
CA GLY A 263 4.14 -13.47 -16.49
C GLY A 263 4.89 -13.63 -15.16
N GLU A 264 4.94 -12.60 -14.30
CA GLU A 264 5.54 -12.71 -12.96
C GLU A 264 4.67 -13.53 -12.01
N VAL A 265 3.35 -13.34 -12.10
CA VAL A 265 2.38 -14.14 -11.36
C VAL A 265 2.41 -15.59 -11.85
N GLU A 266 2.42 -15.79 -13.17
CA GLU A 266 2.54 -17.11 -13.81
C GLU A 266 3.84 -17.83 -13.40
N ALA A 267 4.98 -17.14 -13.45
CA ALA A 267 6.26 -17.71 -13.05
C ALA A 267 6.32 -18.06 -11.55
N CYS A 268 5.64 -17.29 -10.71
CA CYS A 268 5.52 -17.62 -9.29
C CYS A 268 4.66 -18.86 -9.08
N LEU A 269 3.47 -18.92 -9.70
CA LEU A 269 2.58 -20.08 -9.67
C LEU A 269 3.29 -21.38 -10.09
N LEU A 270 4.08 -21.33 -11.17
CA LEU A 270 4.85 -22.47 -11.69
C LEU A 270 5.97 -22.97 -10.77
N ARG A 271 6.31 -22.25 -9.70
CA ARG A 271 7.25 -22.73 -8.67
C ARG A 271 6.58 -23.67 -7.66
N HIS A 272 5.25 -23.70 -7.59
CA HIS A 272 4.53 -24.56 -6.67
C HIS A 272 4.49 -26.00 -7.20
N GLU A 273 4.79 -27.00 -6.37
CA GLU A 273 4.97 -28.39 -6.84
C GLU A 273 3.70 -29.04 -7.41
N THR A 274 2.53 -28.50 -7.09
CA THR A 274 1.23 -29.00 -7.58
C THR A 274 0.80 -28.39 -8.91
N VAL A 275 1.51 -27.40 -9.45
CA VAL A 275 1.13 -26.66 -10.67
C VAL A 275 2.01 -27.07 -11.85
N ALA A 276 1.42 -27.58 -12.93
CA ALA A 276 2.12 -27.90 -14.18
C ALA A 276 2.09 -26.75 -15.19
N GLU A 277 0.95 -26.05 -15.30
CA GLU A 277 0.78 -24.91 -16.20
C GLU A 277 0.06 -23.79 -15.46
N ALA A 278 0.39 -22.54 -15.80
CA ALA A 278 -0.24 -21.37 -15.21
C ALA A 278 -0.44 -20.28 -16.26
N ALA A 279 -1.59 -19.61 -16.18
CA ALA A 279 -1.87 -18.37 -16.90
C ALA A 279 -2.49 -17.37 -15.94
N ALA A 280 -2.11 -16.10 -16.05
CA ALA A 280 -2.79 -15.01 -15.38
C ALA A 280 -3.53 -14.15 -16.41
N ALA A 281 -4.70 -13.64 -16.04
CA ALA A 281 -5.47 -12.75 -16.88
C ALA A 281 -6.17 -11.69 -16.04
N VAL A 282 -6.53 -10.58 -16.69
CA VAL A 282 -7.38 -9.56 -16.09
C VAL A 282 -8.80 -9.70 -16.61
N ARG A 283 -9.76 -9.62 -15.70
CA ARG A 283 -11.17 -9.49 -16.01
C ARG A 283 -11.60 -8.07 -15.68
N GLN A 284 -12.19 -7.39 -16.65
CA GLN A 284 -12.77 -6.06 -16.44
C GLN A 284 -14.19 -6.23 -15.92
N ASP A 285 -14.53 -5.43 -14.90
CA ASP A 285 -15.89 -5.25 -14.42
C ASP A 285 -16.25 -3.78 -14.57
N GLU A 286 -17.34 -3.47 -15.29
CA GLU A 286 -17.73 -2.10 -15.60
C GLU A 286 -17.99 -1.25 -14.34
N GLU A 287 -18.45 -1.87 -13.26
CA GLU A 287 -18.74 -1.16 -12.01
C GLU A 287 -17.56 -1.17 -11.04
N ARG A 288 -16.69 -2.19 -11.10
CA ARG A 288 -15.70 -2.49 -10.03
C ARG A 288 -14.25 -2.46 -10.47
N GLY A 289 -13.99 -2.26 -11.75
CA GLY A 289 -12.65 -2.17 -12.31
C GLY A 289 -12.01 -3.52 -12.62
N ALA A 290 -10.68 -3.51 -12.74
CA ALA A 290 -9.90 -4.65 -13.20
C ALA A 290 -9.56 -5.61 -12.04
N ARG A 291 -9.86 -6.91 -12.19
CA ARG A 291 -9.41 -7.97 -11.27
C ARG A 291 -8.42 -8.93 -11.91
N LEU A 292 -7.45 -9.39 -11.13
CA LEU A 292 -6.47 -10.40 -11.55
C LEU A 292 -6.97 -11.80 -11.20
N VAL A 293 -6.98 -12.69 -12.19
CA VAL A 293 -7.40 -14.10 -12.05
C VAL A 293 -6.26 -15.00 -12.49
N ALA A 294 -6.00 -16.07 -11.74
CA ALA A 294 -5.08 -17.14 -12.12
C ALA A 294 -5.84 -18.37 -12.62
N TYR A 295 -5.23 -19.06 -13.57
CA TYR A 295 -5.70 -20.31 -14.14
C TYR A 295 -4.55 -21.29 -14.08
N VAL A 296 -4.78 -22.45 -13.49
CA VAL A 296 -3.74 -23.43 -13.23
C VAL A 296 -4.18 -24.83 -13.67
N VAL A 297 -3.22 -25.60 -14.15
CA VAL A 297 -3.39 -27.03 -14.46
C VAL A 297 -2.59 -27.82 -13.45
N ALA A 298 -3.21 -28.84 -12.83
CA ALA A 298 -2.56 -29.65 -11.82
C ALA A 298 -1.41 -30.48 -12.42
N ALA A 299 -0.31 -30.62 -11.66
CA ALA A 299 0.76 -31.52 -12.01
C ALA A 299 0.28 -32.99 -11.98
N PRO A 300 0.83 -33.88 -12.82
CA PRO A 300 0.37 -35.27 -12.89
C PRO A 300 0.37 -35.97 -11.52
N GLY A 301 -0.81 -36.47 -11.11
CA GLY A 301 -0.99 -37.17 -9.83
C GLY A 301 -1.02 -36.26 -8.60
N ARG A 302 -1.15 -34.95 -8.78
CA ARG A 302 -1.35 -33.96 -7.71
C ARG A 302 -2.72 -33.32 -7.83
N GLU A 303 -3.24 -32.84 -6.72
CA GLU A 303 -4.41 -31.95 -6.67
C GLU A 303 -3.92 -30.55 -6.29
N VAL A 304 -4.59 -29.52 -6.83
CA VAL A 304 -4.29 -28.12 -6.51
C VAL A 304 -5.27 -27.65 -5.46
N ASP A 305 -4.76 -27.29 -4.28
CA ASP A 305 -5.49 -26.53 -3.28
C ASP A 305 -5.30 -25.02 -3.56
N THR A 306 -6.39 -24.32 -3.88
CA THR A 306 -6.37 -22.89 -4.22
C THR A 306 -6.00 -22.02 -3.01
N GLY A 307 -6.36 -22.43 -1.80
CA GLY A 307 -6.03 -21.73 -0.55
C GLY A 307 -4.55 -21.86 -0.18
N GLU A 308 -3.98 -23.06 -0.32
CA GLU A 308 -2.53 -23.28 -0.16
C GLU A 308 -1.74 -22.47 -1.19
N LEU A 309 -2.16 -22.53 -2.46
CA LEU A 309 -1.50 -21.79 -3.54
C LEU A 309 -1.55 -20.27 -3.31
N ARG A 310 -2.67 -19.76 -2.79
CA ARG A 310 -2.81 -18.34 -2.45
C ARG A 310 -1.89 -17.94 -1.29
N THR A 311 -1.77 -18.78 -0.27
CA THR A 311 -0.83 -18.57 0.84
C THR A 311 0.60 -18.51 0.32
N PHE A 312 0.98 -19.46 -0.54
CA PHE A 312 2.29 -19.49 -1.19
C PHE A 312 2.56 -18.21 -2.02
N LEU A 313 1.57 -17.70 -2.76
CA LEU A 313 1.72 -16.47 -3.52
C LEU A 313 1.90 -15.24 -2.62
N ARG A 314 1.20 -15.15 -1.49
CA ARG A 314 1.36 -14.04 -0.52
C ARG A 314 2.76 -13.97 0.08
N ASP A 315 3.40 -15.12 0.29
CA ASP A 315 4.77 -15.18 0.80
C ASP A 315 5.81 -14.75 -0.25
N ALA A 316 5.49 -14.87 -1.53
CA ALA A 316 6.42 -14.68 -2.64
C ALA A 316 6.19 -13.38 -3.43
N LEU A 317 4.98 -12.82 -3.41
CA LEU A 317 4.56 -11.67 -4.19
C LEU A 317 3.93 -10.60 -3.30
N PRO A 318 4.02 -9.32 -3.67
CA PRO A 318 3.21 -8.27 -3.06
C PRO A 318 1.71 -8.55 -3.17
N ASP A 319 0.92 -8.15 -2.18
CA ASP A 319 -0.54 -8.41 -2.11
C ASP A 319 -1.32 -8.06 -3.38
N TYR A 320 -0.92 -7.00 -4.09
CA TYR A 320 -1.59 -6.56 -5.31
C TYR A 320 -1.34 -7.45 -6.54
N MET A 321 -0.31 -8.30 -6.50
CA MET A 321 -0.01 -9.29 -7.53
C MET A 321 -0.64 -10.65 -7.22
N VAL A 322 -1.18 -10.84 -6.02
CA VAL A 322 -1.90 -12.06 -5.66
C VAL A 322 -3.26 -12.04 -6.36
N PRO A 323 -3.57 -13.03 -7.22
CA PRO A 323 -4.88 -13.13 -7.88
C PRO A 323 -6.02 -13.12 -6.87
N SER A 324 -7.14 -12.48 -7.22
CA SER A 324 -8.34 -12.56 -6.39
C SER A 324 -8.94 -13.96 -6.47
N ALA A 325 -9.01 -14.55 -7.67
CA ALA A 325 -9.52 -15.90 -7.88
C ALA A 325 -8.48 -16.79 -8.58
N THR A 326 -8.52 -18.08 -8.27
CA THR A 326 -7.73 -19.12 -8.95
C THR A 326 -8.68 -20.19 -9.46
N MET A 327 -8.65 -20.49 -10.75
CA MET A 327 -9.41 -21.58 -11.35
C MET A 327 -8.49 -22.74 -11.72
N VAL A 328 -8.87 -23.95 -11.33
CA VAL A 328 -8.20 -25.18 -11.78
C VAL A 328 -8.86 -25.65 -13.07
N LEU A 329 -8.08 -25.79 -14.14
CA LEU A 329 -8.53 -26.24 -15.45
C LEU A 329 -7.89 -27.59 -15.82
N ASP A 330 -8.58 -28.37 -16.65
CA ASP A 330 -7.99 -29.59 -17.24
C ASP A 330 -6.82 -29.27 -18.18
N HIS A 331 -6.91 -28.14 -18.90
CA HIS A 331 -5.89 -27.62 -19.80
C HIS A 331 -6.07 -26.12 -20.03
N LEU A 332 -4.97 -25.41 -20.33
CA LEU A 332 -5.06 -24.01 -20.76
C LEU A 332 -5.52 -23.94 -22.23
N PRO A 333 -6.49 -23.07 -22.58
CA PRO A 333 -6.87 -22.84 -23.96
C PRO A 333 -5.69 -22.22 -24.71
N LEU A 334 -5.39 -22.74 -25.90
CA LEU A 334 -4.28 -22.27 -26.73
C LEU A 334 -4.80 -21.71 -28.06
N THR A 335 -4.18 -20.63 -28.52
CA THR A 335 -4.32 -20.10 -29.87
C THR A 335 -3.77 -21.10 -30.90
N PRO A 336 -4.11 -20.99 -32.20
CA PRO A 336 -3.53 -21.81 -33.26
C PRO A 336 -2.00 -21.76 -33.36
N HIS A 337 -1.36 -20.75 -32.74
CA HIS A 337 0.08 -20.58 -32.67
C HIS A 337 0.72 -21.14 -31.38
N GLY A 338 -0.06 -21.86 -30.55
CA GLY A 338 0.44 -22.51 -29.34
C GLY A 338 0.69 -21.60 -28.14
N LYS A 339 0.22 -20.34 -28.18
CA LYS A 339 0.22 -19.44 -27.02
C LYS A 339 -1.11 -19.54 -26.27
N VAL A 340 -1.13 -19.31 -24.96
CA VAL A 340 -2.36 -19.23 -24.16
C VAL A 340 -3.34 -18.20 -24.76
N ASP A 341 -4.56 -18.65 -25.05
CA ASP A 341 -5.65 -17.80 -25.49
C ASP A 341 -6.38 -17.22 -24.28
N ARG A 342 -5.93 -16.06 -23.82
CA ARG A 342 -6.49 -15.40 -22.63
C ARG A 342 -7.94 -14.94 -22.81
N ALA A 343 -8.39 -14.78 -24.06
CA ALA A 343 -9.77 -14.41 -24.37
C ALA A 343 -10.72 -15.61 -24.27
N ALA A 344 -10.21 -16.83 -24.47
CA ALA A 344 -10.95 -18.07 -24.30
C ALA A 344 -10.95 -18.63 -22.87
N LEU A 345 -10.19 -18.02 -21.94
CA LEU A 345 -10.19 -18.41 -20.53
C LEU A 345 -11.57 -18.11 -19.89
N PRO A 346 -12.14 -19.03 -19.08
CA PRO A 346 -13.45 -18.84 -18.46
C PRO A 346 -13.44 -17.67 -17.46
N ASP A 347 -14.60 -17.04 -17.20
CA ASP A 347 -14.76 -16.11 -16.08
C ASP A 347 -15.15 -16.92 -14.82
N PRO A 348 -14.41 -16.80 -13.69
CA PRO A 348 -14.75 -17.47 -12.43
C PRO A 348 -16.20 -17.25 -11.96
N ARG A 349 -16.84 -16.15 -12.37
CA ARG A 349 -18.25 -15.86 -12.02
C ARG A 349 -19.26 -16.66 -12.83
N GLU A 350 -18.88 -17.12 -14.01
CA GLU A 350 -19.77 -17.83 -14.93
C GLU A 350 -19.74 -19.35 -14.69
N ASP A 351 -18.64 -19.87 -14.14
CA ASP A 351 -18.52 -21.28 -13.76
C ASP A 351 -19.15 -21.54 -12.38
N ARG A 352 -20.49 -21.54 -12.34
CA ARG A 352 -21.32 -21.79 -11.14
C ARG A 352 -21.28 -23.25 -10.67
N SER A 353 -20.65 -24.16 -11.43
CA SER A 353 -20.76 -25.61 -11.22
C SER A 353 -20.17 -26.09 -9.89
N GLN A 354 -19.17 -25.36 -9.35
CA GLN A 354 -18.55 -25.67 -8.05
C GLN A 354 -19.22 -24.93 -6.87
N LEU A 355 -19.81 -23.76 -7.09
CA LEU A 355 -20.47 -22.97 -6.03
C LEU A 355 -21.86 -23.54 -5.65
N GLU A 356 -22.61 -24.07 -6.62
CA GLU A 356 -23.95 -24.64 -6.35
C GLU A 356 -23.92 -25.97 -5.58
N ALA A 357 -22.83 -26.74 -5.66
CA ALA A 357 -22.70 -28.03 -4.98
C ALA A 357 -22.43 -27.91 -3.46
N THR A 358 -21.98 -26.74 -3.00
CA THR A 358 -21.47 -26.50 -1.63
C THR A 358 -22.23 -25.40 -0.88
N TYR A 359 -23.30 -24.88 -1.47
CA TYR A 359 -24.07 -23.78 -0.91
C TYR A 359 -24.66 -24.10 0.47
N ALA A 360 -24.34 -23.26 1.46
CA ALA A 360 -24.88 -23.32 2.80
C ALA A 360 -25.60 -22.00 3.16
N GLU A 361 -26.87 -22.11 3.57
CA GLU A 361 -27.71 -20.95 3.88
C GLU A 361 -27.30 -20.22 5.18
N PRO A 362 -27.51 -18.89 5.27
CA PRO A 362 -27.36 -18.14 6.51
C PRO A 362 -28.21 -18.68 7.67
N ARG A 363 -27.58 -18.94 8.81
CA ARG A 363 -28.20 -19.60 9.98
C ARG A 363 -28.74 -18.60 11.00
N ASN A 364 -28.21 -17.37 11.02
CA ASN A 364 -28.58 -16.33 11.98
C ASN A 364 -28.67 -14.94 11.31
N ASP A 365 -29.05 -13.92 12.08
CA ASP A 365 -29.28 -12.58 11.56
C ASP A 365 -28.01 -11.88 11.04
N VAL A 366 -26.89 -12.10 11.72
CA VAL A 366 -25.58 -11.57 11.33
C VAL A 366 -25.15 -12.17 9.99
N GLU A 367 -25.24 -13.49 9.86
CA GLU A 367 -24.93 -14.20 8.60
C GLU A 367 -25.84 -13.74 7.46
N ARG A 368 -27.14 -13.50 7.72
CA ARG A 368 -28.08 -12.99 6.71
C ARG A 368 -27.70 -11.60 6.22
N LYS A 369 -27.36 -10.69 7.14
CA LYS A 369 -26.90 -9.35 6.81
C LYS A 369 -25.60 -9.39 6.02
N LEU A 370 -24.62 -10.18 6.46
CA LEU A 370 -23.35 -10.33 5.76
C LEU A 370 -23.53 -10.94 4.36
N ALA A 371 -24.37 -11.97 4.20
CA ALA A 371 -24.67 -12.55 2.90
C ALA A 371 -25.28 -11.54 1.94
N ALA A 372 -26.27 -10.75 2.39
CA ALA A 372 -26.86 -9.68 1.58
C ALA A 372 -25.84 -8.62 1.18
N ILE A 373 -24.99 -8.19 2.13
CA ILE A 373 -23.91 -7.24 1.85
C ILE A 373 -22.94 -7.81 0.81
N TRP A 374 -22.55 -9.07 0.94
CA TRP A 374 -21.63 -9.72 0.02
C TRP A 374 -22.25 -9.91 -1.37
N GLN A 375 -23.52 -10.31 -1.45
CA GLN A 375 -24.26 -10.39 -2.71
C GLN A 375 -24.26 -9.04 -3.43
N ASP A 376 -24.53 -7.94 -2.72
CA ASP A 376 -24.54 -6.62 -3.33
C ASP A 376 -23.13 -6.13 -3.72
N VAL A 377 -22.13 -6.36 -2.86
CA VAL A 377 -20.74 -5.92 -3.09
C VAL A 377 -20.03 -6.77 -4.15
N LEU A 378 -20.28 -8.07 -4.19
CA LEU A 378 -19.74 -9.05 -5.13
C LEU A 378 -20.64 -9.27 -6.35
N GLY A 379 -21.85 -8.71 -6.37
CA GLY A 379 -22.75 -8.72 -7.54
C GLY A 379 -23.19 -10.13 -7.88
N LEU A 380 -23.33 -10.95 -6.84
CA LEU A 380 -23.67 -12.35 -6.94
C LEU A 380 -25.12 -12.49 -6.50
N GLU A 381 -25.87 -13.29 -7.24
CA GLU A 381 -27.25 -13.62 -6.86
C GLU A 381 -27.30 -14.39 -5.54
N GLN A 382 -26.25 -15.18 -5.25
CA GLN A 382 -26.19 -16.08 -4.11
C GLN A 382 -24.76 -16.21 -3.59
N VAL A 383 -24.62 -16.21 -2.26
CA VAL A 383 -23.36 -16.39 -1.53
C VAL A 383 -23.62 -17.34 -0.36
N GLY A 384 -22.89 -18.45 -0.30
CA GLY A 384 -22.92 -19.41 0.80
C GLY A 384 -22.10 -18.94 2.00
N ILE A 385 -22.46 -19.37 3.21
CA ILE A 385 -21.77 -18.91 4.42
C ILE A 385 -20.31 -19.40 4.56
N HIS A 386 -19.92 -20.40 3.77
CA HIS A 386 -18.59 -20.99 3.75
C HIS A 386 -17.77 -20.57 2.52
N ASP A 387 -18.33 -19.75 1.64
CA ASP A 387 -17.61 -19.25 0.48
C ASP A 387 -16.53 -18.26 0.95
N ASP A 388 -15.30 -18.41 0.44
CA ASP A 388 -14.22 -17.46 0.70
C ASP A 388 -14.46 -16.17 -0.09
N PHE A 389 -14.51 -15.05 0.64
CA PHE A 389 -14.77 -13.71 0.09
C PHE A 389 -13.90 -13.39 -1.13
N PHE A 390 -12.63 -13.77 -1.06
CA PHE A 390 -11.66 -13.40 -2.05
C PHE A 390 -11.69 -14.36 -3.24
N GLU A 391 -11.93 -15.65 -3.01
CA GLU A 391 -12.18 -16.61 -4.10
C GLU A 391 -13.40 -16.20 -4.94
N LEU A 392 -14.41 -15.60 -4.31
CA LEU A 392 -15.54 -14.96 -4.98
C LEU A 392 -15.19 -13.66 -5.73
N GLY A 393 -13.91 -13.29 -5.80
CA GLY A 393 -13.42 -12.08 -6.47
C GLY A 393 -13.29 -10.86 -5.54
N GLY A 394 -13.46 -11.04 -4.24
CA GLY A 394 -13.23 -10.01 -3.22
C GLY A 394 -11.78 -9.49 -3.22
N ASP A 395 -11.62 -8.23 -2.83
CA ASP A 395 -10.30 -7.61 -2.68
C ASP A 395 -10.25 -6.54 -1.60
N SER A 396 -9.10 -5.89 -1.39
CA SER A 396 -8.93 -4.88 -0.34
C SER A 396 -9.92 -3.72 -0.41
N ILE A 397 -10.34 -3.31 -1.62
CA ILE A 397 -11.33 -2.24 -1.81
C ILE A 397 -12.72 -2.78 -1.47
N LEU A 398 -13.08 -3.96 -1.98
CA LEU A 398 -14.35 -4.62 -1.67
C LEU A 398 -14.47 -4.97 -0.18
N THR A 399 -13.37 -5.33 0.48
CA THR A 399 -13.28 -5.55 1.92
C THR A 399 -13.69 -4.27 2.67
N ILE A 400 -13.16 -3.10 2.29
CA ILE A 400 -13.56 -1.84 2.91
C ILE A 400 -15.05 -1.57 2.70
N GLN A 401 -15.61 -1.89 1.52
CA GLN A 401 -17.05 -1.74 1.25
C GLN A 401 -17.91 -2.64 2.15
N VAL A 402 -17.56 -3.92 2.25
CA VAL A 402 -18.25 -4.89 3.12
C VAL A 402 -18.27 -4.38 4.55
N ILE A 403 -17.13 -3.94 5.07
CA ILE A 403 -17.02 -3.43 6.44
C ILE A 403 -17.84 -2.15 6.63
N SER A 404 -17.80 -1.21 5.68
CA SER A 404 -18.58 0.03 5.76
C SER A 404 -20.09 -0.24 5.76
N ARG A 405 -20.56 -1.17 4.93
CA ARG A 405 -21.97 -1.60 4.89
C ARG A 405 -22.37 -2.37 6.15
N ALA A 406 -21.50 -3.23 6.65
CA ALA A 406 -21.73 -3.95 7.90
C ALA A 406 -21.88 -2.99 9.09
N HIS A 407 -21.08 -1.92 9.15
CA HIS A 407 -21.21 -0.86 10.17
C HIS A 407 -22.56 -0.15 10.10
N ARG A 408 -23.09 0.09 8.89
CA ARG A 408 -24.43 0.68 8.70
C ARG A 408 -25.55 -0.22 9.21
N GLU A 409 -25.37 -1.54 9.10
CA GLU A 409 -26.26 -2.55 9.65
C GLU A 409 -26.08 -2.80 11.16
N GLY A 410 -25.22 -2.01 11.82
CA GLY A 410 -24.93 -2.08 13.25
C GLY A 410 -23.91 -3.15 13.65
N LEU A 411 -23.28 -3.82 12.68
CA LEU A 411 -22.28 -4.85 12.91
C LEU A 411 -20.90 -4.21 13.08
N THR A 412 -20.08 -4.71 14.02
CA THR A 412 -18.78 -4.09 14.34
C THR A 412 -17.63 -5.00 13.91
N PHE A 413 -17.15 -4.79 12.68
CA PHE A 413 -15.99 -5.51 12.13
C PHE A 413 -14.88 -4.54 11.70
N ASN A 414 -13.70 -5.05 11.35
CA ASN A 414 -12.69 -4.26 10.66
C ASN A 414 -12.12 -5.06 9.48
N THR A 415 -11.39 -4.38 8.59
CA THR A 415 -10.83 -5.00 7.38
C THR A 415 -9.91 -6.17 7.70
N ARG A 416 -9.10 -6.06 8.76
CA ARG A 416 -8.21 -7.14 9.23
C ARG A 416 -8.98 -8.42 9.57
N MET A 417 -10.13 -8.32 10.24
CA MET A 417 -10.96 -9.48 10.57
C MET A 417 -11.41 -10.24 9.31
N LEU A 418 -11.80 -9.55 8.24
CA LEU A 418 -12.20 -10.22 7.00
C LEU A 418 -11.02 -10.88 6.27
N PHE A 419 -9.80 -10.36 6.43
CA PHE A 419 -8.60 -11.01 5.90
C PHE A 419 -8.22 -12.27 6.68
N GLU A 420 -8.38 -12.25 8.01
CA GLU A 420 -8.07 -13.38 8.89
C GLU A 420 -9.19 -14.45 8.89
N HIS A 421 -10.42 -14.04 8.60
CA HIS A 421 -11.63 -14.86 8.62
C HIS A 421 -12.46 -14.60 7.35
N PRO A 422 -12.05 -15.18 6.22
CA PRO A 422 -12.54 -14.81 4.90
C PRO A 422 -13.90 -15.39 4.54
N THR A 423 -14.56 -16.13 5.44
CA THR A 423 -15.93 -16.66 5.22
C THR A 423 -16.96 -15.95 6.09
N ILE A 424 -18.22 -15.90 5.63
CA ILE A 424 -19.32 -15.29 6.42
C ILE A 424 -19.48 -16.00 7.77
N ALA A 425 -19.39 -17.33 7.80
CA ALA A 425 -19.54 -18.11 9.02
C ALA A 425 -18.46 -17.77 10.07
N GLU A 426 -17.20 -17.62 9.65
CA GLU A 426 -16.10 -17.26 10.54
C GLU A 426 -16.20 -15.79 10.98
N LEU A 427 -16.49 -14.88 10.05
CA LEU A 427 -16.62 -13.46 10.35
C LEU A 427 -17.81 -13.19 11.30
N ALA A 428 -18.97 -13.81 11.04
CA ALA A 428 -20.14 -13.69 11.91
C ALA A 428 -19.86 -14.19 13.33
N ALA A 429 -18.99 -15.19 13.49
CA ALA A 429 -18.59 -15.69 14.81
C ALA A 429 -17.75 -14.70 15.63
N LEU A 430 -17.26 -13.62 15.01
CA LEU A 430 -16.55 -12.51 15.66
C LEU A 430 -17.46 -11.34 16.05
N GLU A 431 -18.70 -11.33 15.57
CA GLU A 431 -19.69 -10.29 15.90
C GLU A 431 -19.97 -10.29 17.41
N GLY A 432 -19.99 -9.11 18.02
CA GLY A 432 -20.06 -8.96 19.47
C GLY A 432 -18.79 -9.38 20.25
N LYS A 433 -17.83 -10.09 19.63
CA LYS A 433 -16.49 -10.37 20.19
C LYS A 433 -15.47 -9.29 19.88
N ALA A 434 -15.77 -8.42 18.91
CA ALA A 434 -15.21 -7.08 18.85
C ALA A 434 -15.73 -6.27 20.06
N ALA A 435 -15.40 -6.73 21.27
CA ALA A 435 -15.44 -5.87 22.43
C ALA A 435 -14.64 -4.63 22.02
N LYS A 436 -15.24 -3.45 22.22
CA LYS A 436 -14.45 -2.28 22.54
C LYS A 436 -13.33 -2.79 23.43
N ILE A 437 -12.09 -2.75 22.96
CA ILE A 437 -10.95 -2.90 23.86
C ILE A 437 -11.04 -1.63 24.72
N GLN A 438 -11.93 -1.66 25.72
CA GLN A 438 -11.73 -0.95 26.96
C GLN A 438 -10.57 -1.68 27.61
N ALA A 439 -9.37 -1.43 27.07
CA ALA A 439 -8.18 -1.56 27.87
C ALA A 439 -8.45 -0.60 29.03
N GLU A 440 -8.68 -1.14 30.22
CA GLU A 440 -8.68 -0.35 31.43
C GLU A 440 -7.36 0.43 31.42
N GLN A 441 -7.44 1.76 31.35
CA GLN A 441 -6.28 2.67 31.34
C GLN A 441 -5.66 2.78 32.75
N GLY A 442 -5.91 1.79 33.61
CA GLY A 442 -5.27 1.68 34.92
C GLY A 442 -3.85 1.15 34.76
N TRP A 443 -3.04 1.30 35.80
CA TRP A 443 -1.74 0.67 35.83
C TRP A 443 -1.87 -0.84 35.78
N VAL A 444 -1.18 -1.47 34.84
CA VAL A 444 -0.99 -2.91 34.86
C VAL A 444 0.07 -3.22 35.92
N VAL A 445 -0.34 -3.97 36.94
CA VAL A 445 0.52 -4.45 38.04
C VAL A 445 0.16 -5.90 38.31
N GLY A 446 1.16 -6.76 38.48
CA GLY A 446 0.98 -8.19 38.71
C GLY A 446 1.40 -9.05 37.52
N ASP A 447 0.93 -10.29 37.48
CA ASP A 447 1.21 -11.22 36.40
C ASP A 447 0.55 -10.77 35.09
N VAL A 448 1.32 -10.76 34.01
CA VAL A 448 0.85 -10.35 32.68
C VAL A 448 1.27 -11.42 31.68
N PRO A 449 0.38 -11.88 30.77
CA PRO A 449 0.76 -12.89 29.79
C PRO A 449 1.89 -12.39 28.87
N LEU A 450 2.78 -13.30 28.51
CA LEU A 450 3.80 -13.06 27.49
C LEU A 450 3.14 -12.87 26.12
N LEU A 451 3.56 -11.82 25.40
CA LEU A 451 3.26 -11.66 24.00
C LEU A 451 4.02 -12.71 23.16
N PRO A 452 3.50 -13.12 21.99
CA PRO A 452 4.16 -14.10 21.13
C PRO A 452 5.63 -13.77 20.83
N ILE A 453 5.93 -12.48 20.61
CA ILE A 453 7.30 -12.02 20.34
C ILE A 453 8.22 -12.14 21.57
N GLN A 454 7.69 -11.89 22.77
CA GLN A 454 8.46 -12.03 24.02
C GLN A 454 8.75 -13.49 24.32
N ARG A 455 7.75 -14.37 24.12
CA ARG A 455 7.92 -15.82 24.23
C ARG A 455 9.01 -16.32 23.29
N TRP A 456 8.91 -15.98 22.00
CA TRP A 456 9.94 -16.31 21.01
C TRP A 456 11.33 -15.82 21.45
N PHE A 457 11.45 -14.57 21.89
CA PHE A 457 12.73 -14.00 22.31
C PHE A 457 13.35 -14.72 23.51
N LEU A 458 12.53 -15.05 24.52
CA LEU A 458 12.97 -15.73 25.74
C LEU A 458 13.34 -17.20 25.49
N GLU A 459 12.62 -17.88 24.60
CA GLU A 459 12.81 -19.28 24.24
C GLU A 459 13.89 -19.50 23.17
N ALA A 460 14.23 -18.49 22.36
CA ALA A 460 15.21 -18.60 21.28
C ALA A 460 16.65 -18.90 21.74
N GLY A 461 16.94 -18.88 23.05
CA GLY A 461 18.24 -19.29 23.58
C GLY A 461 19.42 -18.44 23.09
N LEU A 462 19.18 -17.17 22.78
CA LEU A 462 20.20 -16.26 22.22
C LEU A 462 21.41 -16.12 23.17
N GLU A 463 22.61 -16.50 22.71
CA GLU A 463 23.86 -16.42 23.49
C GLU A 463 24.25 -14.98 23.85
N ASP A 464 23.98 -14.01 22.96
CA ASP A 464 24.33 -12.59 23.10
C ASP A 464 23.08 -11.68 23.12
N ARG A 465 22.20 -11.84 24.12
CA ARG A 465 20.95 -11.05 24.23
C ARG A 465 21.19 -9.53 24.20
N GLN A 466 22.32 -9.04 24.68
CA GLN A 466 22.64 -7.60 24.63
C GLN A 466 22.69 -7.01 23.22
N ARG A 467 22.82 -7.83 22.16
CA ARG A 467 22.77 -7.36 20.75
C ARG A 467 21.39 -6.82 20.36
N THR A 468 20.35 -7.13 21.12
CA THR A 468 19.00 -6.60 20.91
C THR A 468 18.72 -5.36 21.76
N ASN A 469 19.70 -4.83 22.49
CA ASN A 469 19.56 -3.58 23.21
C ASN A 469 19.39 -2.42 22.21
N LEU A 470 18.33 -1.64 22.36
CA LEU A 470 18.13 -0.40 21.62
C LEU A 470 18.77 0.75 22.39
N SER A 471 19.74 1.44 21.79
CA SER A 471 20.42 2.58 22.42
C SER A 471 20.30 3.84 21.56
N VAL A 472 20.10 4.99 22.21
CA VAL A 472 20.04 6.30 21.57
C VAL A 472 20.95 7.26 22.32
N VAL A 473 21.72 8.06 21.58
CA VAL A 473 22.49 9.19 22.12
C VAL A 473 21.83 10.48 21.63
N LEU A 474 21.52 11.38 22.55
CA LEU A 474 20.87 12.66 22.25
C LEU A 474 21.79 13.82 22.59
N GLU A 475 22.15 14.60 21.57
CA GLU A 475 22.89 15.84 21.75
C GLU A 475 21.93 17.02 21.96
N CYS A 476 22.03 17.68 23.11
CA CYS A 476 21.17 18.81 23.44
C CYS A 476 21.82 20.13 23.02
N ARG A 477 21.07 20.97 22.29
CA ARG A 477 21.51 22.32 21.90
C ARG A 477 21.62 23.29 23.07
N GLN A 478 20.99 22.95 24.19
CA GLN A 478 20.97 23.75 25.41
C GLN A 478 21.38 22.86 26.59
N ARG A 479 21.96 23.47 27.63
CA ARG A 479 22.30 22.76 28.86
C ARG A 479 21.02 22.30 29.56
N LEU A 480 20.89 21.00 29.77
CA LEU A 480 19.80 20.42 30.53
C LEU A 480 20.13 20.37 32.02
N ASN A 481 19.10 20.48 32.86
CA ASN A 481 19.22 20.27 34.29
C ASN A 481 19.05 18.76 34.57
N PRO A 482 20.06 18.06 35.13
CA PRO A 482 19.95 16.62 35.38
C PRO A 482 18.79 16.24 36.30
N ALA A 483 18.43 17.08 37.27
CA ALA A 483 17.30 16.82 38.16
C ALA A 483 15.95 16.80 37.40
N TRP A 484 15.81 17.61 36.34
CA TRP A 484 14.61 17.60 35.50
C TRP A 484 14.56 16.37 34.60
N LEU A 485 15.71 15.90 34.14
CA LEU A 485 15.79 14.64 33.38
C LEU A 485 15.42 13.46 34.27
N GLU A 486 15.90 13.41 35.50
CA GLU A 486 15.52 12.39 36.48
C GLU A 486 14.00 12.38 36.72
N THR A 487 13.39 13.55 36.94
CA THR A 487 11.92 13.69 37.05
C THR A 487 11.20 13.23 35.77
N ALA A 488 11.74 13.51 34.59
CA ALA A 488 11.16 13.07 33.33
C ALA A 488 11.23 11.54 33.18
N PHE A 489 12.33 10.89 33.59
CA PHE A 489 12.44 9.44 33.59
C PHE A 489 11.46 8.79 34.58
N VAL A 490 11.26 9.39 35.76
CA VAL A 490 10.23 8.94 36.70
C VAL A 490 8.83 9.05 36.07
N ALA A 491 8.54 10.17 35.41
CA ALA A 491 7.28 10.35 34.69
C ALA A 491 7.09 9.32 33.56
N LEU A 492 8.16 8.94 32.86
CA LEU A 492 8.12 7.89 31.84
C LEU A 492 7.81 6.51 32.45
N LEU A 493 8.39 6.17 33.61
CA LEU A 493 8.06 4.94 34.34
C LEU A 493 6.59 4.89 34.78
N HIS A 494 6.03 6.04 35.18
CA HIS A 494 4.60 6.17 35.51
C HIS A 494 3.69 6.04 34.29
N HIS A 495 4.16 6.48 33.12
CA HIS A 495 3.35 6.50 31.90
C HIS A 495 3.42 5.19 31.11
N HIS A 496 4.58 4.51 31.12
CA HIS A 496 4.83 3.33 30.29
C HIS A 496 5.04 2.07 31.12
N ASP A 497 3.97 1.29 31.25
CA ASP A 497 3.93 0.00 31.93
C ASP A 497 5.02 -0.98 31.44
N ALA A 498 5.37 -0.92 30.15
CA ALA A 498 6.39 -1.77 29.56
C ALA A 498 7.80 -1.58 30.16
N LEU A 499 8.11 -0.40 30.69
CA LEU A 499 9.42 -0.12 31.31
C LEU A 499 9.57 -0.76 32.70
N ARG A 500 8.45 -1.24 33.27
CA ARG A 500 8.36 -1.89 34.59
C ARG A 500 8.20 -3.41 34.49
N LEU A 501 8.31 -3.96 33.28
CA LEU A 501 8.22 -5.40 33.06
C LEU A 501 9.50 -6.10 33.50
N THR A 502 9.31 -7.22 34.19
CA THR A 502 10.34 -8.20 34.51
C THR A 502 9.94 -9.57 33.95
N PHE A 503 10.94 -10.38 33.66
CA PHE A 503 10.80 -11.72 33.13
C PHE A 503 11.64 -12.69 33.95
N TYR A 504 11.01 -13.75 34.44
CA TYR A 504 11.67 -14.77 35.24
C TYR A 504 11.22 -16.16 34.81
N GLN A 505 12.03 -17.18 35.13
CA GLN A 505 11.66 -18.57 34.90
C GLN A 505 11.03 -19.15 36.17
N ASP A 506 9.88 -19.81 36.00
CA ASP A 506 9.26 -20.65 37.02
C ASP A 506 9.23 -22.09 36.48
N GLY A 507 10.23 -22.89 36.86
CA GLY A 507 10.50 -24.18 36.23
C GLY A 507 11.04 -24.02 34.81
N GLU A 508 10.37 -24.66 33.84
CA GLU A 508 10.70 -24.56 32.41
C GLU A 508 9.95 -23.41 31.71
N GLU A 509 8.99 -22.77 32.38
CA GLU A 509 8.14 -21.73 31.78
C GLU A 509 8.69 -20.33 32.09
N TRP A 510 8.72 -19.47 31.07
CA TRP A 510 8.95 -18.04 31.27
C TRP A 510 7.67 -17.33 31.69
N LYS A 511 7.76 -16.51 32.72
CA LYS A 511 6.68 -15.64 33.20
C LYS A 511 7.08 -14.19 33.09
N GLN A 512 6.06 -13.33 32.99
CA GLN A 512 6.20 -11.88 32.94
C GLN A 512 5.39 -11.26 34.08
N PHE A 513 6.00 -10.31 34.77
CA PHE A 513 5.38 -9.58 35.86
C PHE A 513 5.62 -8.09 35.70
N ASN A 514 4.59 -7.30 35.97
CA ASN A 514 4.66 -5.85 35.94
C ASN A 514 4.70 -5.31 37.37
N THR A 515 5.81 -4.68 37.75
CA THR A 515 5.99 -4.18 39.11
C THR A 515 5.29 -2.83 39.29
N SER A 516 4.84 -2.50 40.49
CA SER A 516 4.30 -1.16 40.79
C SER A 516 5.34 -0.07 40.50
N VAL A 517 4.90 1.17 40.27
CA VAL A 517 5.83 2.26 39.98
C VAL A 517 6.77 2.52 41.16
N GLY A 518 8.07 2.32 40.93
CA GLY A 518 9.12 2.73 41.86
C GLY A 518 9.51 4.20 41.68
N GLU A 519 10.02 4.83 42.74
CA GLU A 519 10.45 6.24 42.71
C GLU A 519 11.91 6.43 42.25
N THR A 520 12.65 5.33 42.07
CA THR A 520 14.08 5.35 41.70
C THR A 520 14.30 5.00 40.24
N VAL A 521 15.06 5.83 39.53
CA VAL A 521 15.43 5.60 38.12
C VAL A 521 16.92 5.27 37.98
N PRO A 522 17.32 4.33 37.09
CA PRO A 522 18.71 4.06 36.79
C PRO A 522 19.28 5.16 35.86
N PHE A 523 19.41 6.36 36.42
CA PHE A 523 19.99 7.54 35.80
C PHE A 523 21.29 7.92 36.50
N THR A 524 22.37 7.98 35.74
CA THR A 524 23.68 8.45 36.23
C THR A 524 23.98 9.81 35.62
N VAL A 525 24.78 10.63 36.28
CA VAL A 525 25.27 11.89 35.71
C VAL A 525 26.79 11.85 35.72
N MET A 526 27.40 12.07 34.56
CA MET A 526 28.85 12.08 34.41
C MET A 526 29.32 13.49 34.03
N ASP A 527 30.12 14.12 34.90
CA ASP A 527 30.76 15.40 34.58
C ASP A 527 32.09 15.16 33.87
N VAL A 528 32.11 15.48 32.57
CA VAL A 528 33.29 15.35 31.70
C VAL A 528 33.85 16.72 31.29
N SER A 529 33.42 17.80 31.93
CA SER A 529 33.76 19.18 31.53
C SER A 529 35.24 19.53 31.76
N ALA A 530 35.88 18.90 32.74
CA ALA A 530 37.30 19.09 33.07
C ALA A 530 38.24 18.18 32.26
N MET A 531 37.71 17.37 31.35
CA MET A 531 38.48 16.40 30.56
C MET A 531 38.84 16.98 29.18
N ASP A 532 39.98 16.56 28.65
CA ASP A 532 40.34 16.82 27.25
C ASP A 532 39.47 15.98 26.29
N GLU A 533 39.65 16.17 24.99
CA GLU A 533 38.83 15.49 23.98
C GLU A 533 38.99 13.96 24.02
N GLU A 534 40.20 13.46 24.22
CA GLU A 534 40.46 12.01 24.33
C GLU A 534 39.85 11.42 25.60
N GLY A 535 39.96 12.12 26.74
CA GLY A 535 39.34 11.73 28.01
C GLY A 535 37.81 11.67 27.89
N ARG A 536 37.19 12.68 27.28
CA ARG A 536 35.74 12.69 27.02
C ARG A 536 35.29 11.51 26.16
N LYS A 537 36.01 11.24 25.05
CA LYS A 537 35.72 10.10 24.17
C LYS A 537 35.84 8.77 24.90
N ARG A 538 36.86 8.59 25.76
CA ARG A 538 37.05 7.38 26.55
C ARG A 538 35.90 7.16 27.53
N VAL A 539 35.52 8.19 28.30
CA VAL A 539 34.42 8.09 29.27
C VAL A 539 33.09 7.81 28.57
N LEU A 540 32.81 8.46 27.44
CA LEU A 540 31.60 8.18 26.64
C LEU A 540 31.58 6.73 26.12
N ALA A 541 32.71 6.20 25.67
CA ALA A 541 32.81 4.82 25.20
C ALA A 541 32.62 3.81 26.34
N GLU A 542 33.24 4.05 27.50
CA GLU A 542 33.08 3.21 28.69
C GLU A 542 31.63 3.25 29.22
N ALA A 543 31.04 4.44 29.31
CA ALA A 543 29.65 4.62 29.71
C ALA A 543 28.70 3.92 28.73
N GLY A 544 28.91 4.10 27.41
CA GLY A 544 28.15 3.41 26.37
C GLY A 544 28.23 1.90 26.49
N GLY A 545 29.42 1.35 26.74
CA GLY A 545 29.63 -0.08 26.97
C GLY A 545 28.89 -0.60 28.21
N CYS A 546 28.93 0.13 29.33
CA CYS A 546 28.20 -0.23 30.55
C CYS A 546 26.67 -0.15 30.36
N LEU A 547 26.18 0.88 29.68
CA LEU A 547 24.75 1.07 29.40
C LEU A 547 24.20 0.00 28.45
N GLN A 548 24.97 -0.37 27.44
CA GLN A 548 24.61 -1.41 26.45
C GLN A 548 24.93 -2.84 26.91
N GLY A 549 25.48 -3.02 28.12
CA GLY A 549 25.70 -4.35 28.68
C GLY A 549 24.40 -5.13 28.88
N SER A 550 24.50 -6.44 29.11
CA SER A 550 23.33 -7.31 29.29
C SER A 550 22.44 -6.85 30.45
N PHE A 551 21.13 -6.97 30.26
CA PHE A 551 20.14 -6.77 31.31
C PHE A 551 19.89 -8.09 32.05
N LYS A 552 19.65 -7.98 33.35
CA LYS A 552 19.04 -9.05 34.13
C LYS A 552 17.53 -8.90 33.99
N LEU A 553 16.89 -9.82 33.28
CA LEU A 553 15.50 -9.68 32.88
C LEU A 553 14.53 -9.75 34.07
N ASP A 554 14.96 -10.36 35.17
CA ASP A 554 14.25 -10.44 36.45
C ASP A 554 14.43 -9.18 37.31
N GLN A 555 15.07 -8.13 36.80
CA GLN A 555 15.32 -6.88 37.51
C GLN A 555 14.84 -5.69 36.69
N GLU A 556 13.91 -4.93 37.25
CA GLU A 556 13.45 -3.67 36.70
C GLU A 556 14.36 -2.47 37.08
N PRO A 557 14.31 -1.39 36.30
CA PRO A 557 13.67 -1.31 34.98
C PRO A 557 14.63 -1.76 33.87
N LEU A 558 14.09 -2.27 32.77
CA LEU A 558 14.87 -2.72 31.61
C LEU A 558 15.30 -1.56 30.70
N PHE A 559 15.75 -0.46 31.30
CA PHE A 559 16.42 0.65 30.63
C PHE A 559 17.51 1.23 31.54
N ARG A 560 18.47 1.95 30.97
CA ARG A 560 19.50 2.70 31.71
C ARG A 560 19.75 4.03 31.01
N ALA A 561 20.08 5.07 31.77
CA ALA A 561 20.45 6.38 31.23
C ALA A 561 21.68 6.93 31.98
N ALA A 562 22.52 7.71 31.30
CA ALA A 562 23.71 8.34 31.85
C ALA A 562 23.97 9.74 31.25
#